data_AF-A0A528KGZ4-F1
#
_entry.id   AF-A0A528KGZ4-F1
#
_cell.length_a   1.000
_cell.length_b   1.000
_cell.length_c   1.000
_cell.angle_alpha   90.00
_cell.angle_beta   90.00
_cell.angle_gamma   90.00
#
_symmetry.space_group_name_H-M   'P 1'
#
loop_
_entity.id
_entity.type
_entity.pdbx_description
1 polymer ?
#
loop_
_entity_poly.entity_id
_entity_poly.type
_entity_poly.pdbx_seq_one_letter_code
_entity_poly.pdbx_strand_id
1 'polypeptide(L)' 'MTQSGTIRAGMGGWTFEPWDTSFYPDKLSKAKQLHYATRQVPSIEVNGT' A
#
# COMPACT_ATOMS: atom_id res chain seq x y z
N MET A 1 19.93 0.78 28.65
CA MET A 1 19.72 1.19 27.25
C MET A 1 18.23 1.41 27.06
N THR A 2 17.81 2.58 26.56
CA THR A 2 16.41 2.84 26.24
C THR A 2 16.02 2.07 24.97
N GLN A 3 14.86 1.42 24.97
CA GLN A 3 14.38 0.67 23.82
C GLN A 3 13.80 1.65 22.79
N SER A 4 14.30 1.61 21.56
CA SER A 4 13.73 2.38 20.45
C SER A 4 12.41 1.76 19.97
N GLY A 5 11.43 2.61 19.65
CA GLY A 5 10.15 2.17 19.07
C GLY A 5 10.30 1.68 17.62
N THR A 6 9.30 0.94 17.13
CA THR A 6 9.24 0.51 15.73
C THR A 6 8.46 1.53 14.89
N ILE A 7 9.09 2.08 13.85
CA ILE A 7 8.45 2.99 12.88
C ILE A 7 7.84 2.16 11.75
N ARG A 8 6.59 2.45 11.39
CA ARG A 8 5.91 1.86 10.22
C ARG A 8 5.52 2.97 9.26
N ALA A 9 6.26 3.09 8.16
CA ALA A 9 5.98 4.04 7.09
C ALA A 9 5.16 3.34 6.00
N GLY A 10 4.04 3.94 5.61
CA GLY A 10 3.08 3.36 4.68
C GLY A 10 2.50 4.38 3.72
N MET A 11 1.31 4.09 3.20
CA MET A 11 0.64 4.91 2.17
C MET A 11 -0.83 5.20 2.51
N GLY A 12 -1.37 6.27 1.92
CA GLY A 12 -2.78 6.62 2.00
C GLY A 12 -3.58 6.02 0.84
N GLY A 13 -4.43 5.04 1.12
CA GLY A 13 -5.19 4.31 0.10
C GLY A 13 -4.35 3.41 -0.80
N TRP A 14 -5.01 2.72 -1.73
CA TRP A 14 -4.36 1.84 -2.73
C TRP A 14 -4.89 2.08 -4.15
N THR A 15 -5.96 2.86 -4.29
CA THR A 15 -6.61 3.15 -5.58
C THR A 15 -6.15 4.51 -6.09
N PHE A 16 -5.06 4.49 -6.86
CA PHE A 16 -4.54 5.68 -7.55
C PHE A 16 -4.17 5.27 -8.98
N GLU A 17 -4.86 5.79 -9.99
CA GLU A 17 -4.71 5.32 -11.38
C GLU A 17 -3.27 5.35 -11.91
N PRO A 18 -2.43 6.36 -11.61
CA PRO A 18 -1.03 6.36 -12.07
C PRO A 18 -0.19 5.19 -11.54
N TRP A 19 -0.62 4.48 -10.50
CA TRP A 19 0.06 3.27 -10.00
C TRP A 19 -0.18 2.03 -10.85
N ASP A 20 -1.18 2.03 -11.74
CA ASP A 20 -1.44 0.88 -12.63
C ASP A 20 -0.27 0.58 -13.58
N THR A 21 0.59 1.57 -13.85
CA THR A 21 1.75 1.42 -14.74
C THR A 21 3.10 1.56 -14.02
N SER A 22 3.12 2.11 -12.80
CA SER A 22 4.36 2.44 -12.07
C SER A 22 4.61 1.60 -10.82
N PHE A 23 3.58 1.00 -10.25
CA PHE A 23 3.67 0.27 -8.97
C PHE A 23 3.05 -1.13 -9.04
N TYR A 24 1.93 -1.29 -9.74
CA TYR A 24 1.27 -2.56 -9.92
C TYR A 24 1.87 -3.35 -11.10
N PRO A 25 1.92 -4.70 -11.01
CA PRO A 25 2.24 -5.54 -12.15
C PRO A 25 1.25 -5.36 -13.30
N ASP A 26 1.75 -5.50 -14.52
CA ASP A 26 0.94 -5.45 -15.73
C ASP A 26 -0.29 -6.36 -15.64
N LYS A 27 -1.44 -5.81 -16.02
CA LYS A 27 -2.73 -6.52 -16.08
C LYS A 27 -3.22 -7.04 -14.71
N LEU A 28 -2.68 -6.58 -13.59
CA LEU A 28 -3.24 -6.88 -12.28
C LEU A 28 -4.66 -6.31 -12.17
N SER A 29 -5.63 -7.16 -11.83
CA SER A 29 -7.01 -6.69 -11.65
C SER A 29 -7.12 -5.75 -10.45
N LYS A 30 -7.97 -4.72 -10.56
CA LYS A 30 -8.24 -3.74 -9.49
C LYS A 30 -8.60 -4.42 -8.15
N ALA A 31 -9.39 -5.49 -8.19
CA ALA A 31 -9.77 -6.28 -7.01
C ALA A 31 -8.58 -6.92 -6.26
N LYS A 32 -7.44 -7.12 -6.94
CA LYS A 32 -6.22 -7.69 -6.35
C LYS A 32 -5.19 -6.63 -5.92
N GLN A 33 -5.44 -5.35 -6.20
CA GLN A 33 -4.48 -4.28 -5.90
C GLN A 33 -4.20 -4.13 -4.40
N LEU A 34 -5.23 -4.23 -3.55
CA LEU A 34 -5.03 -4.20 -2.09
C LEU A 34 -4.15 -5.36 -1.61
N HIS A 35 -4.38 -6.57 -2.14
CA HIS A 35 -3.55 -7.73 -1.81
C HIS A 35 -2.08 -7.51 -2.19
N TYR A 36 -1.83 -6.91 -3.36
CA TYR A 36 -0.47 -6.58 -3.77
C TYR A 36 0.14 -5.48 -2.89
N ALA A 37 -0.57 -4.36 -2.68
CA ALA A 37 -0.07 -3.20 -1.94
C ALA A 37 0.31 -3.55 -0.49
N THR A 38 -0.50 -4.37 0.19
CA THR A 38 -0.22 -4.82 1.57
C THR A 38 1.02 -5.70 1.71
N ARG A 39 1.62 -6.18 0.61
CA ARG A 39 2.92 -6.86 0.61
C ARG A 39 4.10 -5.93 0.37
N GLN A 40 3.87 -4.72 -0.10
CA GLN A 40 4.92 -3.73 -0.38
C GLN A 40 5.14 -2.77 0.78
N VAL A 41 4.10 -2.48 1.57
CA VAL A 41 4.16 -1.54 2.70
C VAL A 41 3.64 -2.14 4.00
N PRO A 42 4.17 -1.73 5.16
CA PRO A 42 3.76 -2.23 6.48
C PRO A 42 2.44 -1.65 6.99
N SER A 43 1.93 -0.57 6.37
CA SER A 43 0.66 0.06 6.72
C SER A 43 0.01 0.74 5.52
N ILE A 44 -1.32 0.72 5.48
CA ILE A 44 -2.16 1.43 4.52
C ILE A 44 -3.28 2.11 5.31
N GLU A 45 -3.47 3.41 5.10
CA GLU A 45 -4.64 4.13 5.60
C GLU A 45 -5.85 3.86 4.70
N VAL A 46 -7.00 3.57 5.32
CA VAL A 46 -8.26 3.31 4.63
C VAL A 46 -9.27 4.37 5.05
N ASN A 47 -9.77 5.14 4.09
CA ASN A 47 -10.85 6.11 4.31
C ASN A 47 -12.12 5.59 3.65
N GLY A 48 -13.23 5.57 4.38
CA GLY A 48 -14.55 5.23 3.86
C GLY A 48 -15.29 6.51 3.46
N THR A 49 -15.36 6.77 2.15
CA THR A 49 -16.25 7.77 1.53
C THR A 49 -17.07 7.10 0.45
#